data_AF-I2CSC4-F1
#
_entry.id   AF-I2CSC4-F1
#
_cell.length_a   1.000
_cell.length_b   1.000
_cell.length_c   1.000
_cell.angle_alpha   90.00
_cell.angle_beta   90.00
_cell.angle_gamma   90.00
#
_symmetry.space_group_name_H-M   'P 1'
#
loop_
_entity.id
_entity.type
_entity.pdbx_description
1 polymer ?
#
loop_
_entity_poly.entity_id
_entity_poly.type
_entity_poly.pdbx_seq_one_letter_code
_entity_poly.pdbx_strand_id
1 'polypeptide(L)'
;MERFRFVLQSLEVSALRLEGLSDLFLAAQRLVLYPLWPLFDMARDDLTPKLKRVLARVFRVFDRDHDSLLDDTELDALQQHCFKSHLQEEDLKAVKKEVAKHCPQGISAGGLTLQGLEQVVRLFLFDMQVDMPWTLLRSLDYDDDLEFDTSLPDLETAILGSPEDAYELSPEGKEKLRLVFSQYTRDPP
;
A
#
# COMPACT_ATOMS: atom_id res chain seq x y z
N MET A 1 -17.70 23.23 -5.56
CA MET A 1 -16.42 22.56 -5.92
C MET A 1 -16.36 22.13 -7.38
N GLU A 2 -17.49 21.82 -8.06
CA GLU A 2 -17.53 21.47 -9.50
C GLU A 2 -16.88 22.49 -10.46
N ARG A 3 -16.69 23.73 -10.01
CA ARG A 3 -16.07 24.81 -10.78
C ARG A 3 -14.54 24.84 -10.70
N PHE A 4 -13.92 24.09 -9.78
CA PHE A 4 -12.48 24.11 -9.54
C PHE A 4 -11.92 22.68 -9.47
N ARG A 5 -11.56 22.14 -10.64
CA ARG A 5 -11.11 20.75 -10.82
C ARG A 5 -9.90 20.33 -9.96
N PHE A 6 -9.08 21.27 -9.53
CA PHE A 6 -7.85 21.02 -8.78
C PHE A 6 -7.92 21.42 -7.31
N VAL A 7 -9.09 21.88 -6.84
CA VAL A 7 -9.27 22.23 -5.44
C VAL A 7 -9.73 20.99 -4.68
N LEU A 8 -8.89 20.52 -3.76
CA LEU A 8 -9.13 19.32 -2.96
C LEU A 8 -9.99 19.62 -1.73
N GLN A 9 -9.68 20.71 -1.02
CA GLN A 9 -10.35 21.10 0.21
C GLN A 9 -10.44 22.62 0.32
N SER A 10 -11.52 23.12 0.91
CA SER A 10 -11.69 24.52 1.30
C SER A 10 -11.97 24.59 2.79
N LEU A 11 -11.37 25.58 3.47
CA LEU A 11 -11.55 25.83 4.89
C LEU A 11 -12.01 27.28 5.08
N GLU A 12 -13.00 27.48 5.94
CA GLU A 12 -13.42 28.81 6.38
C GLU A 12 -12.68 29.15 7.67
N VAL A 13 -11.87 30.21 7.63
CA VAL A 13 -10.99 30.60 8.74
C VAL A 13 -11.08 32.10 8.98
N SER A 14 -10.97 32.51 10.23
CA SER A 14 -10.92 33.92 10.63
C SER A 14 -9.81 34.13 11.64
N ALA A 15 -8.66 34.62 11.17
CA ALA A 15 -7.53 34.95 12.05
C ALA A 15 -7.88 36.04 13.07
N LEU A 16 -8.78 36.97 12.72
CA LEU A 16 -9.23 38.04 13.62
C LEU A 16 -10.11 37.51 14.76
N ARG A 17 -10.93 36.48 14.49
CA ARG A 17 -11.84 35.87 15.49
C ARG A 17 -11.26 34.61 16.12
N LEU A 18 -10.07 34.18 15.69
CA LEU A 18 -9.42 32.92 16.07
C LEU A 18 -10.29 31.68 15.76
N GLU A 19 -11.14 31.76 14.74
CA GLU A 19 -12.03 30.67 14.30
C GLU A 19 -11.37 29.85 13.19
N GLY A 20 -11.43 28.52 13.28
CA GLY A 20 -10.94 27.59 12.25
C GLY A 20 -9.41 27.49 12.13
N LEU A 21 -8.64 28.16 13.01
CA LEU A 21 -7.17 28.12 12.96
C LEU A 21 -6.60 26.73 13.27
N SER A 22 -7.17 26.01 14.23
CA SER A 22 -6.73 24.64 14.56
C SER A 22 -6.90 23.69 13.36
N ASP A 23 -8.03 23.76 12.68
CA ASP A 23 -8.31 22.94 11.50
C ASP A 23 -7.39 23.29 10.33
N LEU A 24 -7.08 24.57 10.16
CA LEU A 24 -6.10 25.03 9.18
C LEU A 24 -4.71 24.43 9.43
N PHE A 25 -4.21 24.50 10.67
CA PHE A 25 -2.90 23.96 11.01
C PHE A 25 -2.88 22.44 10.88
N LEU A 26 -3.93 21.75 11.32
CA LEU A 26 -4.03 20.30 11.20
C LEU A 26 -4.10 19.87 9.74
N ALA A 27 -4.89 20.55 8.90
CA ALA A 27 -4.96 20.27 7.47
C ALA A 27 -3.62 20.51 6.78
N ALA A 28 -2.94 21.63 7.10
CA ALA A 28 -1.62 21.92 6.57
C ALA A 28 -0.59 20.85 6.95
N GLN A 29 -0.60 20.38 8.20
CA GLN A 29 0.26 19.28 8.64
C GLN A 29 -0.04 17.98 7.89
N ARG A 30 -1.31 17.62 7.74
CA ARG A 30 -1.71 16.40 7.01
C ARG A 30 -1.28 16.45 5.54
N LEU A 31 -1.38 17.61 4.87
CA LEU A 31 -0.96 17.75 3.47
C LEU A 31 0.55 17.59 3.28
N VAL A 32 1.34 17.96 4.29
CA VAL A 32 2.80 17.72 4.29
C VAL A 32 3.12 16.27 4.61
N LEU A 33 2.44 15.69 5.60
CA LEU A 33 2.69 14.31 6.04
C LEU A 33 2.18 13.26 5.05
N TYR A 34 1.16 13.58 4.26
CA TYR A 34 0.45 12.66 3.38
C TYR A 34 0.20 13.32 2.02
N PRO A 35 1.25 13.56 1.21
CA PRO A 35 1.09 14.26 -0.06
C PRO A 35 0.23 13.44 -1.02
N LEU A 36 -0.75 14.07 -1.67
CA LEU A 36 -1.65 13.39 -2.61
C LEU A 36 -1.01 13.15 -3.98
N TRP A 37 -0.18 14.09 -4.43
CA TRP A 37 0.37 14.10 -5.79
C TRP A 37 1.18 12.87 -6.20
N PRO A 38 1.97 12.23 -5.30
CA PRO A 38 2.63 10.96 -5.63
C PRO A 38 1.63 9.83 -5.90
N LEU A 39 0.45 9.88 -5.28
CA LEU A 39 -0.55 8.82 -5.31
C LEU A 39 -1.55 8.97 -6.44
N PHE A 40 -2.00 10.20 -6.72
CA PHE A 40 -3.10 10.46 -7.65
C PHE A 40 -2.75 11.48 -8.73
N ASP A 41 -3.07 11.14 -9.98
CA ASP A 41 -2.94 12.01 -11.14
C ASP A 41 -4.30 12.68 -11.44
N MET A 42 -4.46 13.92 -10.99
CA MET A 42 -5.68 14.72 -11.20
C MET A 42 -6.00 15.00 -12.68
N ALA A 43 -5.01 14.93 -13.58
CA ALA A 43 -5.21 15.15 -15.00
C ALA A 43 -5.83 13.91 -15.66
N ARG A 44 -5.40 12.72 -15.23
CA ARG A 44 -5.87 11.41 -15.74
C ARG A 44 -7.04 10.84 -14.94
N ASP A 45 -7.33 11.42 -13.79
CA ASP A 45 -8.35 10.95 -12.83
C ASP A 45 -8.11 9.49 -12.41
N ASP A 46 -6.84 9.16 -12.14
CA ASP A 46 -6.39 7.81 -11.85
C ASP A 46 -5.16 7.79 -10.93
N LEU A 47 -4.86 6.64 -10.33
CA LEU A 47 -3.64 6.43 -9.56
C LEU A 47 -2.40 6.64 -10.45
N THR A 48 -1.33 7.19 -9.88
CA THR A 48 -0.10 7.37 -10.65
C THR A 48 0.47 6.03 -11.12
N PRO A 49 1.16 5.99 -12.28
CA PRO A 49 1.80 4.77 -12.75
C PRO A 49 2.84 4.21 -11.77
N LYS A 50 3.50 5.07 -10.98
CA LYS A 50 4.43 4.65 -9.92
C LYS A 50 3.67 3.90 -8.83
N LEU A 51 2.58 4.46 -8.30
CA LEU A 51 1.78 3.82 -7.27
C LEU A 51 1.23 2.47 -7.72
N LYS A 52 0.74 2.35 -8.97
CA LYS A 52 0.27 1.05 -9.50
C LYS A 52 1.35 -0.02 -9.49
N ARG A 53 2.59 0.32 -9.83
CA ARG A 53 3.73 -0.62 -9.75
C ARG A 53 4.02 -1.03 -8.31
N VAL A 54 3.96 -0.08 -7.38
CA VAL A 54 4.13 -0.36 -5.95
C VAL A 54 3.04 -1.29 -5.46
N LEU A 55 1.76 -1.00 -5.74
CA LEU A 55 0.63 -1.85 -5.36
C LEU A 55 0.73 -3.25 -5.97
N ALA A 56 1.24 -3.37 -7.20
CA ALA A 56 1.52 -4.69 -7.79
C ALA A 56 2.60 -5.47 -7.02
N ARG A 57 3.63 -4.80 -6.48
CA ARG A 57 4.61 -5.44 -5.58
C ARG A 57 3.97 -5.79 -4.24
N VAL A 58 3.19 -4.89 -3.64
CA VAL A 58 2.46 -5.16 -2.39
C VAL A 58 1.59 -6.40 -2.56
N PHE A 59 0.80 -6.45 -3.62
CA PHE A 59 -0.06 -7.59 -3.94
C PHE A 59 0.73 -8.90 -3.95
N ARG A 60 1.84 -8.97 -4.69
CA ARG A 60 2.70 -10.18 -4.77
C ARG A 60 3.38 -10.57 -3.47
N VAL A 61 3.60 -9.62 -2.55
CA VAL A 61 4.20 -9.91 -1.25
C VAL A 61 3.20 -10.59 -0.32
N PHE A 62 1.91 -10.26 -0.44
CA PHE A 62 0.84 -10.78 0.41
C PHE A 62 0.07 -11.94 -0.21
N ASP A 63 0.08 -12.09 -1.53
CA ASP A 63 -0.37 -13.27 -2.28
C ASP A 63 0.62 -14.43 -2.01
N ARG A 64 0.30 -15.27 -1.02
CA ARG A 64 1.16 -16.34 -0.51
C ARG A 64 1.02 -17.61 -1.33
N ASP A 65 -0.16 -17.85 -1.88
CA ASP A 65 -0.47 -19.06 -2.66
C ASP A 65 -0.34 -18.87 -4.19
N HIS A 66 -0.09 -17.63 -4.63
CA HIS A 66 0.16 -17.18 -6.00
C HIS A 66 -1.01 -17.45 -6.93
N ASP A 67 -2.23 -17.42 -6.42
CA ASP A 67 -3.45 -17.60 -7.20
C ASP A 67 -3.93 -16.30 -7.90
N SER A 68 -3.17 -15.21 -7.72
CA SER A 68 -3.50 -13.87 -8.22
C SER A 68 -4.75 -13.25 -7.57
N LEU A 69 -5.13 -13.72 -6.40
CA LEU A 69 -6.18 -13.20 -5.53
C LEU A 69 -5.59 -12.94 -4.14
N LEU A 70 -6.24 -12.08 -3.37
CA LEU A 70 -6.00 -11.97 -1.94
C LEU A 70 -7.24 -12.47 -1.22
N ASP A 71 -7.09 -13.61 -0.56
CA ASP A 71 -8.16 -14.19 0.24
C ASP A 71 -8.34 -13.47 1.58
N ASP A 72 -9.31 -13.89 2.41
CA ASP A 72 -9.59 -13.25 3.69
C ASP A 72 -8.40 -13.32 4.66
N THR A 73 -7.66 -14.43 4.63
CA THR A 73 -6.49 -14.65 5.47
C THR A 73 -5.29 -13.80 5.05
N GLU A 74 -5.08 -13.62 3.75
CA GLU A 74 -4.03 -12.78 3.20
C GLU A 74 -4.34 -11.30 3.38
N LEU A 75 -5.61 -10.91 3.24
CA LEU A 75 -6.07 -9.55 3.56
C LEU A 75 -5.91 -9.24 5.05
N ASP A 76 -6.21 -10.18 5.96
CA ASP A 76 -5.94 -9.97 7.39
C ASP A 76 -4.44 -9.89 7.67
N ALA A 77 -3.60 -10.69 7.00
CA ALA A 77 -2.16 -10.60 7.12
C ALA A 77 -1.61 -9.24 6.64
N LEU A 78 -2.16 -8.70 5.54
CA LEU A 78 -1.85 -7.35 5.05
C LEU A 78 -2.26 -6.30 6.08
N GLN A 79 -3.48 -6.39 6.62
CA GLN A 79 -3.98 -5.47 7.64
C GLN A 79 -3.11 -5.49 8.90
N GLN A 80 -2.77 -6.69 9.38
CA GLN A 80 -1.94 -6.87 10.57
C GLN A 80 -0.53 -6.32 10.36
N HIS A 81 0.04 -6.51 9.16
CA HIS A 81 1.34 -5.96 8.82
C HIS A 81 1.33 -4.43 8.80
N CYS A 82 0.38 -3.83 8.08
CA CYS A 82 0.34 -2.40 7.79
C CYS A 82 -0.21 -1.56 8.95
N PHE A 83 -1.30 -2.02 9.57
CA PHE A 83 -2.09 -1.24 10.53
C PHE A 83 -2.06 -1.81 11.95
N LYS A 84 -1.27 -2.87 12.19
CA LYS A 84 -1.11 -3.53 13.51
C LYS A 84 -2.44 -3.90 14.17
N SER A 85 -3.45 -4.23 13.36
CA SER A 85 -4.81 -4.56 13.77
C SER A 85 -5.33 -5.72 12.93
N HIS A 86 -6.35 -6.43 13.45
CA HIS A 86 -7.06 -7.46 12.70
C HIS A 86 -8.28 -6.86 11.99
N LEU A 87 -8.55 -7.36 10.80
CA LEU A 87 -9.68 -6.94 9.98
C LEU A 87 -10.94 -7.68 10.45
N GLN A 88 -11.98 -6.94 10.84
CA GLN A 88 -13.26 -7.57 11.18
C GLN A 88 -13.92 -8.13 9.92
N GLU A 89 -14.58 -9.27 10.01
CA GLU A 89 -15.30 -9.86 8.86
C GLU A 89 -16.33 -8.89 8.27
N GLU A 90 -16.97 -8.07 9.10
CA GLU A 90 -17.95 -7.08 8.66
C GLU A 90 -17.31 -5.99 7.80
N ASP A 91 -16.15 -5.48 8.22
CA ASP A 91 -15.39 -4.46 7.49
C ASP A 91 -14.88 -5.03 6.16
N LEU A 92 -14.36 -6.26 6.17
CA LEU A 92 -13.91 -6.93 4.95
C LEU A 92 -15.06 -7.13 3.95
N LYS A 93 -16.23 -7.56 4.42
CA LYS A 93 -17.44 -7.70 3.58
C LYS A 93 -17.88 -6.34 3.03
N ALA A 94 -17.80 -5.27 3.84
CA ALA A 94 -18.13 -3.92 3.41
C ALA A 94 -17.18 -3.41 2.33
N VAL A 95 -15.87 -3.56 2.52
CA VAL A 95 -14.84 -3.19 1.54
C VAL A 95 -15.06 -3.95 0.23
N LYS A 96 -15.24 -5.27 0.28
CA LYS A 96 -15.48 -6.08 -0.92
C LYS A 96 -16.75 -5.63 -1.65
N LYS A 97 -17.84 -5.37 -0.91
CA LYS A 97 -19.07 -4.85 -1.51
C LYS A 97 -18.84 -3.50 -2.20
N GLU A 98 -18.06 -2.61 -1.61
CA GLU A 98 -17.78 -1.29 -2.18
C GLU A 98 -16.89 -1.36 -3.42
N VAL A 99 -15.89 -2.25 -3.40
CA VAL A 99 -15.06 -2.57 -4.57
C VAL A 99 -15.91 -3.13 -5.70
N ALA A 100 -16.78 -4.10 -5.43
CA ALA A 100 -17.64 -4.72 -6.45
C ALA A 100 -18.55 -3.73 -7.17
N LYS A 101 -19.01 -2.68 -6.47
CA LYS A 101 -19.85 -1.62 -7.06
C LYS A 101 -19.09 -0.78 -8.09
N HIS A 102 -17.84 -0.43 -7.78
CA HIS A 102 -17.03 0.47 -8.61
C HIS A 102 -16.21 -0.28 -9.67
N CYS A 103 -15.80 -1.51 -9.36
CA CYS A 103 -14.93 -2.36 -10.16
C CYS A 103 -15.41 -3.80 -10.04
N PRO A 104 -16.35 -4.24 -10.91
CA PRO A 104 -16.91 -5.60 -10.86
C PRO A 104 -15.84 -6.71 -10.98
N GLN A 105 -14.77 -6.43 -11.74
CA GLN A 105 -13.60 -7.30 -11.90
C GLN A 105 -12.57 -7.20 -10.76
N GLY A 106 -12.85 -6.36 -9.76
CA GLY A 106 -12.02 -6.20 -8.56
C GLY A 106 -12.12 -7.37 -7.59
N ILE A 107 -13.14 -8.23 -7.75
CA ILE A 107 -13.35 -9.41 -6.92
C ILE A 107 -13.54 -10.62 -7.83
N SER A 108 -12.84 -11.70 -7.52
CA SER A 108 -12.92 -12.97 -8.22
C SER A 108 -12.83 -14.11 -7.23
N ALA A 109 -13.67 -15.14 -7.40
CA ALA A 109 -13.74 -16.32 -6.51
C ALA A 109 -13.85 -16.01 -5.00
N GLY A 110 -14.33 -14.81 -4.63
CA GLY A 110 -14.40 -14.35 -3.23
C GLY A 110 -13.14 -13.62 -2.75
N GLY A 111 -12.03 -13.67 -3.48
CA GLY A 111 -10.80 -12.92 -3.20
C GLY A 111 -10.73 -11.56 -3.91
N LEU A 112 -9.84 -10.70 -3.44
CA LEU A 112 -9.59 -9.38 -4.02
C LEU A 112 -8.52 -9.50 -5.12
N THR A 113 -8.80 -9.00 -6.34
CA THR A 113 -7.79 -8.98 -7.42
C THR A 113 -6.87 -7.77 -7.27
N LEU A 114 -5.76 -7.71 -8.04
CA LEU A 114 -4.91 -6.51 -8.10
C LEU A 114 -5.72 -5.25 -8.44
N GLN A 115 -6.67 -5.34 -9.37
CA GLN A 115 -7.56 -4.21 -9.70
C GLN A 115 -8.49 -3.85 -8.54
N GLY A 116 -8.89 -4.84 -7.74
CA GLY A 116 -9.60 -4.64 -6.48
C GLY A 116 -8.77 -3.87 -5.47
N LEU A 117 -7.51 -4.23 -5.28
CA LEU A 117 -6.58 -3.52 -4.38
C LEU A 117 -6.37 -2.06 -4.83
N GLU A 118 -6.16 -1.83 -6.12
CA GLU A 118 -6.12 -0.46 -6.66
C GLU A 118 -7.42 0.30 -6.38
N GLN A 119 -8.58 -0.36 -6.49
CA GLN A 119 -9.87 0.26 -6.21
C GLN A 119 -10.05 0.59 -4.72
N VAL A 120 -9.59 -0.26 -3.81
CA VAL A 120 -9.59 0.05 -2.36
C VAL A 120 -8.78 1.31 -2.09
N VAL A 121 -7.59 1.43 -2.69
CA VAL A 121 -6.76 2.63 -2.55
C VAL A 121 -7.47 3.86 -3.11
N ARG A 122 -8.13 3.76 -4.28
CA ARG A 122 -8.94 4.86 -4.83
C ARG A 122 -10.05 5.29 -3.87
N LEU A 123 -10.76 4.35 -3.25
CA LEU A 123 -11.82 4.66 -2.28
C LEU A 123 -11.28 5.47 -1.09
N PHE A 124 -10.14 5.07 -0.51
CA PHE A 124 -9.52 5.85 0.57
C PHE A 124 -9.12 7.27 0.13
N LEU A 125 -8.62 7.44 -1.10
CA LEU A 125 -8.26 8.75 -1.62
C LEU A 125 -9.50 9.64 -1.84
N PHE A 126 -10.60 9.08 -2.35
CA PHE A 126 -11.85 9.81 -2.55
C PHE A 126 -12.55 10.18 -1.24
N ASP A 127 -12.48 9.33 -0.22
CA ASP A 127 -12.98 9.61 1.12
C ASP A 127 -12.05 10.54 1.94
N MET A 128 -10.97 11.04 1.31
CA MET A 128 -9.95 11.90 1.92
C MET A 128 -9.23 11.28 3.13
N GLN A 129 -9.19 9.96 3.18
CA GLN A 129 -8.42 9.16 4.12
C GLN A 129 -7.02 8.86 3.55
N VAL A 130 -6.30 9.91 3.14
CA VAL A 130 -4.98 9.79 2.49
C VAL A 130 -3.91 9.18 3.40
N ASP A 131 -4.10 9.25 4.71
CA ASP A 131 -3.25 8.63 5.72
C ASP A 131 -3.25 7.10 5.63
N MET A 132 -4.35 6.48 5.18
CA MET A 132 -4.46 5.03 5.07
C MET A 132 -3.51 4.44 3.99
N PRO A 133 -3.54 4.90 2.72
CA PRO A 133 -2.56 4.49 1.71
C PRO A 133 -1.12 4.76 2.11
N TRP A 134 -0.83 5.92 2.70
CA TRP A 134 0.53 6.25 3.15
C TRP A 134 1.03 5.36 4.28
N THR A 135 0.14 4.96 5.20
CA THR A 135 0.47 4.00 6.26
C THR A 135 0.84 2.64 5.67
N LEU A 136 0.07 2.16 4.69
CA LEU A 136 0.40 0.94 3.95
C LEU A 136 1.77 1.04 3.26
N LEU A 137 2.03 2.13 2.54
CA LEU A 137 3.29 2.33 1.82
C LEU A 137 4.49 2.39 2.78
N ARG A 138 4.41 3.20 3.84
CA ARG A 138 5.49 3.35 4.83
C ARG A 138 5.73 2.09 5.64
N SER A 139 4.70 1.26 5.86
CA SER A 139 4.89 -0.04 6.51
C SER A 139 5.74 -1.02 5.70
N LEU A 140 5.90 -0.76 4.39
CA LEU A 140 6.70 -1.52 3.45
C LEU A 140 7.96 -0.77 3.03
N ASP A 141 8.37 0.22 3.82
CA ASP A 141 9.59 1.02 3.65
C ASP A 141 9.64 1.81 2.34
N TYR A 142 8.48 2.23 1.82
CA TYR A 142 8.41 3.22 0.75
C TYR A 142 8.50 4.64 1.28
N ASP A 143 9.28 5.47 0.61
CA ASP A 143 9.39 6.90 0.87
C ASP A 143 8.30 7.73 0.17
N ASP A 144 8.37 9.05 0.33
CA ASP A 144 7.40 9.99 -0.24
C ASP A 144 7.48 10.10 -1.78
N ASP A 145 8.57 9.61 -2.40
CA ASP A 145 8.77 9.53 -3.85
C ASP A 145 8.34 8.17 -4.45
N LEU A 146 7.77 7.30 -3.59
CA LEU A 146 7.37 5.92 -3.86
C LEU A 146 8.55 5.03 -4.26
N GLU A 147 9.72 5.35 -3.73
CA GLU A 147 10.93 4.56 -3.90
C GLU A 147 11.09 3.65 -2.68
N PHE A 148 11.56 2.44 -2.94
CA PHE A 148 11.92 1.49 -1.92
C PHE A 148 13.42 1.53 -1.79
N ASP A 149 13.93 1.70 -0.58
CA ASP A 149 15.38 1.68 -0.37
C ASP A 149 15.91 0.28 -0.70
N THR A 150 16.51 0.15 -1.88
CA THR A 150 17.19 -1.08 -2.33
C THR A 150 18.65 -1.09 -1.90
N SER A 151 19.11 -0.12 -1.10
CA SER A 151 20.43 -0.21 -0.52
C SER A 151 20.47 -1.49 0.31
N LEU A 152 21.24 -2.45 -0.19
CA LEU A 152 21.57 -3.61 0.61
C LEU A 152 22.33 -3.03 1.81
N PRO A 153 21.98 -3.39 3.06
CA PRO A 153 22.86 -3.05 4.18
C PRO A 153 24.25 -3.52 3.78
N ASP A 154 25.24 -2.63 3.80
CA ASP A 154 26.60 -2.89 3.29
C ASP A 154 27.00 -4.31 3.66
N LEU A 155 26.87 -5.26 2.72
CA LEU A 155 27.11 -6.67 3.03
C LEU A 155 28.56 -6.83 3.48
N GLU A 156 29.45 -5.97 2.97
CA GLU A 156 30.86 -5.87 3.36
C GLU A 156 31.07 -5.48 4.83
N THR A 157 30.13 -4.78 5.48
CA THR A 157 30.23 -4.41 6.90
C THR A 157 29.37 -5.28 7.82
N ALA A 158 28.25 -5.81 7.32
CA ALA A 158 27.37 -6.72 8.06
C ALA A 158 27.96 -8.13 8.17
N ILE A 159 28.79 -8.52 7.19
CA ILE A 159 29.59 -9.73 7.24
C ILE A 159 30.84 -9.41 8.08
N LEU A 160 30.74 -9.63 9.40
CA LEU A 160 31.85 -9.49 10.38
C LEU A 160 32.98 -10.53 10.19
N GLY A 161 33.07 -11.18 9.03
CA GLY A 161 34.01 -12.25 8.73
C GLY A 161 35.26 -11.75 8.01
N SER A 162 36.33 -12.54 8.08
CA SER A 162 37.52 -12.28 7.27
C SER A 162 37.20 -12.56 5.80
N PRO A 163 37.86 -11.89 4.84
CA PRO A 163 37.69 -12.16 3.40
C PRO A 163 38.09 -13.60 2.99
N GLU A 164 38.68 -14.38 3.91
CA GLU A 164 39.03 -15.79 3.72
C GLU A 164 37.96 -16.77 4.22
N ASP A 165 36.90 -16.29 4.88
CA ASP A 165 35.83 -17.13 5.41
C ASP A 165 34.84 -17.56 4.32
N ALA A 166 34.40 -18.82 4.39
CA ALA A 166 33.34 -19.34 3.53
C ALA A 166 31.97 -18.93 4.07
N TYR A 167 31.17 -18.25 3.25
CA TYR A 167 29.80 -17.85 3.59
C TYR A 167 28.80 -18.88 3.10
N GLU A 168 28.05 -19.46 4.03
CA GLU A 168 26.93 -20.34 3.72
C GLU A 168 25.61 -19.73 4.17
N LEU A 169 24.56 -19.99 3.40
CA LEU A 169 23.19 -19.68 3.82
C LEU A 169 22.82 -20.53 5.04
N SER A 170 22.21 -19.89 6.03
CA SER A 170 21.61 -20.58 7.16
C SER A 170 20.54 -21.58 6.69
N PRO A 171 20.21 -22.61 7.49
CA PRO A 171 19.11 -23.52 7.18
C PRO A 171 17.79 -22.78 6.87
N GLU A 172 17.50 -21.72 7.62
CA GLU A 172 16.34 -20.84 7.44
C GLU A 172 16.39 -20.08 6.11
N GLY A 173 17.57 -19.55 5.74
CA GLY A 173 17.77 -18.89 4.45
C GLY A 173 17.58 -19.86 3.29
N LYS A 174 18.11 -21.08 3.40
CA LYS A 174 17.91 -22.16 2.42
C LYS A 174 16.43 -22.55 2.31
N GLU A 175 15.69 -22.63 3.42
CA GLU A 175 14.26 -22.92 3.44
C GLU A 175 13.44 -21.79 2.80
N LYS A 176 13.74 -20.53 3.12
CA LYS A 176 13.08 -19.37 2.53
C LYS A 176 13.28 -19.33 1.01
N LEU A 177 14.50 -19.61 0.54
CA LEU A 177 14.76 -19.71 -0.90
C LEU A 177 14.04 -20.90 -1.55
N ARG A 178 13.92 -22.05 -0.86
CA ARG A 178 13.13 -23.18 -1.36
C ARG A 178 11.65 -22.82 -1.48
N LEU A 179 11.09 -22.11 -0.50
CA LEU A 179 9.70 -21.63 -0.54
C LEU A 179 9.50 -20.67 -1.72
N VAL A 180 10.38 -19.67 -1.88
CA VAL A 180 10.35 -18.76 -3.03
C VAL A 180 10.46 -19.55 -4.34
N PHE A 181 11.37 -20.52 -4.43
CA PHE A 181 11.53 -21.32 -5.65
C PHE A 181 10.29 -22.17 -5.94
N SER A 182 9.69 -22.83 -4.94
CA SER A 182 8.49 -23.65 -5.12
C SER A 182 7.27 -22.81 -5.51
N GLN A 183 7.23 -21.54 -5.10
CA GLN A 183 6.17 -20.60 -5.49
C GLN A 183 6.18 -20.31 -7.01
N TYR A 184 7.35 -20.19 -7.64
CA TYR A 184 7.47 -19.83 -9.06
C TYR A 184 7.70 -21.00 -10.02
N THR A 185 7.65 -22.25 -9.54
CA THR A 185 7.93 -23.46 -10.34
C THR A 185 6.69 -24.29 -10.67
N ARG A 186 5.48 -23.80 -10.39
CA ARG A 186 4.27 -24.44 -10.93
C ARG A 186 4.32 -24.32 -12.45
N ASP A 187 4.58 -25.45 -13.13
CA ASP A 187 4.47 -25.54 -14.58
C ASP A 187 3.04 -25.11 -14.99
N PRO A 188 2.88 -24.25 -16.00
CA PRO A 188 1.55 -23.90 -16.49
C PRO A 188 0.84 -25.18 -17.01
N PRO A 189 -0.47 -25.32 -16.77
CA PRO A 189 -1.27 -26.44 -17.30
C PRO A 189 -1.35 -26.44 -18.84
#